data_AF-A0A821Q9G8-F1
#
_entry.id   AF-A0A821Q9G8-F1
#
_cell.length_a   1.000
_cell.length_b   1.000
_cell.length_c   1.000
_cell.angle_alpha   90.00
_cell.angle_beta   90.00
_cell.angle_gamma   90.00
#
_symmetry.space_group_name_H-M   'P 1'
#
loop_
_entity.id
_entity.type
_entity.pdbx_description
1 polymer ?
#
loop_
_entity_poly.entity_id
_entity_poly.type
_entity_poly.pdbx_seq_one_letter_code
_entity_poly.pdbx_strand_id
1 'polypeptide(L)'
;MKLLNNDARKLMVIAGIIMYILGSIGNILNICVFAIWSRSRTTTTEHRDLSKTNNSALYLLVSSISNLIVILYPLLIRIIFDGYNYLMSPNQVFILCKLRYFVLHTFDSISLTYFCMAIFDRY
;
A
#
# COMPACT_ATOMS: atom_id res chain seq x y z
N MET A 1 -26.50 -25.36 1.15
CA MET A 1 -25.14 -25.05 0.64
C MET A 1 -25.08 -23.76 -0.20
N LYS A 2 -25.98 -23.54 -1.19
CA LYS A 2 -26.00 -22.29 -2.00
C LYS A 2 -26.32 -21.00 -1.23
N LEU A 3 -27.17 -21.07 -0.20
CA LEU A 3 -27.52 -19.91 0.65
C LEU A 3 -26.34 -19.42 1.49
N LEU A 4 -25.62 -20.34 2.17
CA LEU A 4 -24.44 -20.02 2.97
C LEU A 4 -23.34 -19.33 2.15
N ASN A 5 -23.17 -19.73 0.89
CA ASN A 5 -22.19 -19.15 -0.02
C ASN A 5 -22.51 -17.68 -0.40
N ASN A 6 -23.80 -17.32 -0.44
CA ASN A 6 -24.20 -15.96 -0.76
C ASN A 6 -23.96 -15.00 0.41
N ASP A 7 -24.20 -15.45 1.65
CA ASP A 7 -23.98 -14.64 2.84
C ASP A 7 -22.49 -14.46 3.12
N ALA A 8 -21.68 -15.53 2.97
CA ALA A 8 -20.23 -15.46 3.07
C ALA A 8 -19.61 -14.50 2.04
N ARG A 9 -20.09 -14.52 0.79
CA ARG A 9 -19.63 -13.60 -0.26
C ARG A 9 -19.96 -12.15 0.08
N LYS A 10 -21.17 -11.87 0.58
CA LYS A 10 -21.56 -10.52 1.01
C LYS A 10 -20.69 -10.04 2.16
N LEU A 11 -20.45 -10.89 3.16
CA LEU A 11 -19.58 -10.58 4.30
C LEU A 11 -18.16 -10.24 3.84
N MET A 12 -17.57 -11.05 2.96
CA MET A 12 -16.23 -10.82 2.41
C MET A 12 -16.12 -9.47 1.67
N VAL A 13 -17.16 -9.10 0.91
CA VAL A 13 -17.20 -7.81 0.22
C VAL A 13 -17.29 -6.65 1.23
N ILE A 14 -18.17 -6.75 2.23
CA ILE A 14 -18.32 -5.72 3.27
C ILE A 14 -17.02 -5.55 4.06
N ALA A 15 -16.42 -6.65 4.53
CA ALA A 15 -15.15 -6.63 5.23
C ALA A 15 -14.04 -6.03 4.37
N GLY A 16 -13.99 -6.40 3.08
CA GLY A 16 -13.04 -5.82 2.12
C GLY A 16 -13.19 -4.31 1.96
N ILE A 17 -14.44 -3.81 1.88
CA ILE A 17 -14.72 -2.37 1.80
C ILE A 17 -14.28 -1.64 3.07
N ILE A 18 -14.58 -2.20 4.25
CA ILE A 18 -14.18 -1.60 5.53
C ILE A 18 -12.65 -1.53 5.64
N MET A 19 -11.96 -2.65 5.36
CA MET A 19 -10.49 -2.69 5.37
C MET A 19 -9.89 -1.70 4.36
N TYR A 20 -10.48 -1.57 3.18
CA TYR A 20 -10.05 -0.61 2.17
C TYR A 20 -10.17 0.84 2.68
N ILE A 21 -11.31 1.22 3.25
CA ILE A 21 -11.55 2.59 3.75
C ILE A 21 -10.56 2.91 4.88
N LEU A 22 -10.51 2.05 5.91
CA LEU A 22 -9.63 2.27 7.06
C LEU A 22 -8.16 2.27 6.66
N GLY A 23 -7.75 1.32 5.81
CA GLY A 23 -6.39 1.23 5.30
C GLY A 23 -5.99 2.44 4.46
N SER A 24 -6.88 2.95 3.61
CA SER A 24 -6.62 4.14 2.80
C SER A 24 -6.46 5.38 3.68
N ILE A 25 -7.40 5.62 4.59
CA ILE A 25 -7.34 6.77 5.51
C ILE A 25 -6.06 6.72 6.36
N GLY A 26 -5.76 5.57 6.96
CA GLY A 26 -4.57 5.40 7.79
C GLY A 26 -3.27 5.67 7.03
N ASN A 27 -3.12 5.13 5.82
CA ASN A 27 -1.91 5.36 5.02
C ASN A 27 -1.82 6.79 4.50
N ILE A 28 -2.93 7.45 4.15
CA ILE A 28 -2.93 8.88 3.77
C ILE A 28 -2.48 9.74 4.96
N LEU A 29 -3.01 9.50 6.16
CA LEU A 29 -2.59 10.22 7.36
C LEU A 29 -1.10 10.01 7.64
N ASN A 30 -0.61 8.77 7.54
CA ASN A 30 0.81 8.46 7.69
C ASN A 30 1.67 9.21 6.67
N ILE A 31 1.26 9.23 5.40
CA ILE A 31 1.95 9.98 4.34
C ILE A 31 2.03 11.47 4.70
N CYS A 32 0.92 12.09 5.12
CA CYS A 32 0.90 13.49 5.54
C CYS A 32 1.88 13.75 6.70
N VAL A 33 1.84 12.92 7.75
CA VAL A 33 2.70 13.07 8.92
C VAL A 33 4.18 12.89 8.56
N PHE A 34 4.51 11.83 7.83
CA PHE A 34 5.90 11.55 7.45
C PHE A 34 6.44 12.52 6.40
N ALA A 35 5.60 13.04 5.50
CA ALA A 35 6.01 14.08 4.54
C ALA A 35 6.35 15.40 5.26
N ILE A 36 5.51 15.83 6.21
CA ILE A 36 5.78 17.02 7.02
C ILE A 36 7.05 16.81 7.86
N TRP A 37 7.17 15.67 8.52
CA TRP A 37 8.32 15.35 9.37
C TRP A 37 9.62 15.27 8.56
N SER A 38 9.59 14.61 7.41
CA SER A 38 10.73 14.53 6.50
C SER A 38 11.17 15.92 6.04
N ARG A 39 10.23 16.79 5.66
CA ARG A 39 10.53 18.15 5.18
C ARG A 39 11.09 19.04 6.28
N SER A 40 10.57 18.93 7.51
CA SER A 40 11.03 19.73 8.65
C SER A 40 12.48 19.43 9.04
N ARG A 41 12.99 18.22 8.75
CA ARG A 41 14.38 17.85 9.02
C ARG A 41 15.35 18.42 7.98
N THR A 42 14.93 18.50 6.72
CA THR A 42 15.78 19.00 5.63
C THR A 42 16.16 20.47 5.81
N THR A 43 15.31 21.28 6.45
CA THR A 43 15.58 22.70 6.75
C THR A 43 16.47 22.94 7.97
N THR A 44 16.65 21.95 8.85
CA THR A 44 17.48 22.08 10.06
C THR A 44 18.89 21.48 9.90
N THR A 45 19.22 20.95 8.72
CA THR A 45 20.48 20.23 8.45
C THR A 45 21.65 21.12 8.03
N GLU A 46 21.62 22.45 8.26
CA GLU A 46 22.80 23.29 8.00
C GLU A 46 23.80 23.36 9.18
N HIS A 47 23.49 22.79 10.36
CA HIS A 47 24.33 23.01 11.55
C HIS A 47 24.56 21.83 12.52
N ARG A 48 24.46 20.56 12.11
CA ARG A 48 24.79 19.45 13.05
C ARG A 48 25.69 18.36 12.47
N ASP A 49 26.83 18.24 13.14
CA ASP A 49 27.79 17.16 13.25
C ASP A 49 27.46 15.80 12.61
N LEU A 50 28.48 15.28 11.94
CA LEU A 50 28.74 13.90 11.55
C LEU A 50 28.19 12.87 12.58
N SER A 51 27.29 11.98 12.13
CA SER A 51 27.14 10.56 12.57
C SER A 51 25.75 10.00 12.92
N LYS A 52 24.63 10.69 12.70
CA LYS A 52 23.31 10.01 12.67
C LYS A 52 22.40 10.55 11.56
N THR A 53 22.41 9.90 10.40
CA THR A 53 21.41 10.12 9.36
C THR A 53 20.07 9.59 9.84
N ASN A 54 19.23 10.40 10.50
CA ASN A 54 17.93 9.94 10.99
C ASN A 54 16.90 10.01 9.84
N ASN A 55 16.99 9.04 8.93
CA ASN A 55 16.18 8.91 7.72
C ASN A 55 14.90 8.09 7.93
N SER A 56 14.66 7.61 9.15
CA SER A 56 13.46 6.85 9.53
C SER A 56 12.13 7.42 9.00
N ALA A 57 11.95 8.74 9.01
CA ALA A 57 10.75 9.39 8.47
C ALA A 57 10.59 9.18 6.95
N LEU A 58 11.68 9.23 6.16
CA LEU A 58 11.65 8.95 4.73
C LEU A 58 11.33 7.48 4.45
N TYR A 59 11.92 6.56 5.22
CA TYR A 59 11.64 5.13 5.08
C TYR A 59 10.16 4.81 5.40
N LEU A 60 9.62 5.38 6.47
CA LEU A 60 8.21 5.23 6.83
C LEU A 60 7.26 5.89 5.81
N LEU A 61 7.68 6.99 5.18
CA LEU A 61 6.95 7.61 4.07
C LEU A 61 6.85 6.66 2.87
N VAL A 62 7.98 6.09 2.42
CA VAL A 62 8.00 5.14 1.30
C VAL A 62 7.20 3.87 1.61
N SER A 63 7.30 3.36 2.85
CA SER A 63 6.48 2.24 3.31
C SER A 63 4.98 2.55 3.25
N SER A 64 4.56 3.74 3.71
CA SER A 64 3.15 4.16 3.70
C SER A 64 2.61 4.36 2.28
N ILE A 65 3.41 4.90 1.35
CA ILE A 65 3.06 5.01 -0.07
C ILE A 65 2.89 3.61 -0.68
N SER A 66 3.81 2.69 -0.39
CA SER A 66 3.75 1.32 -0.91
C SER A 66 2.51 0.57 -0.40
N ASN A 67 2.19 0.69 0.88
CA ASN A 67 0.97 0.14 1.45
C ASN A 67 -0.29 0.72 0.80
N LEU A 68 -0.32 2.02 0.52
CA LEU A 68 -1.46 2.65 -0.16
C LEU A 68 -1.64 2.07 -1.58
N ILE A 69 -0.56 1.85 -2.33
CA ILE A 69 -0.61 1.23 -3.66
C ILE A 69 -1.18 -0.19 -3.58
N VAL A 70 -0.75 -0.99 -2.60
CA VAL A 70 -1.26 -2.35 -2.36
C VAL A 70 -2.76 -2.36 -2.09
N ILE A 71 -3.28 -1.35 -1.36
CA ILE A 71 -4.71 -1.22 -1.05
C ILE A 71 -5.52 -0.75 -2.28
N LEU A 72 -5.01 0.21 -3.04
CA LEU A 72 -5.70 0.79 -4.19
C LEU A 72 -5.73 -0.16 -5.40
N TYR A 73 -4.68 -0.95 -5.61
CA TYR A 73 -4.52 -1.77 -6.81
C TYR A 73 -5.66 -2.80 -7.00
N PRO A 74 -6.07 -3.59 -5.98
CA PRO A 74 -7.20 -4.52 -6.11
C PRO A 74 -8.52 -3.83 -6.46
N LEU A 75 -8.76 -2.60 -5.99
CA LEU A 75 -9.96 -1.84 -6.30
C LEU A 75 -9.96 -1.40 -7.76
N LEU A 76 -8.84 -0.87 -8.26
CA LEU A 76 -8.70 -0.47 -9.67
C LEU A 76 -8.97 -1.64 -10.62
N ILE A 77 -8.38 -2.81 -10.32
CA ILE A 77 -8.63 -4.05 -11.05
C ILE A 77 -10.13 -4.38 -11.02
N ARG A 78 -10.76 -4.36 -9.85
CA ARG A 78 -12.18 -4.67 -9.73
C ARG A 78 -13.07 -3.72 -10.53
N ILE A 79 -12.80 -2.42 -10.52
CA ILE A 79 -13.55 -1.42 -11.30
C ILE A 79 -13.41 -1.69 -12.80
N ILE A 80 -12.19 -1.97 -13.29
CA ILE A 80 -11.93 -2.24 -14.71
C ILE A 80 -12.69 -3.49 -15.18
N PHE A 81 -12.70 -4.56 -14.39
CA PHE A 81 -13.33 -5.83 -14.80
C PHE A 81 -14.83 -5.89 -14.53
N ASP A 82 -15.25 -5.60 -13.30
CA ASP A 82 -16.66 -5.72 -12.89
C ASP A 82 -17.48 -4.51 -13.36
N GLY A 83 -16.87 -3.33 -13.46
CA GLY A 83 -17.58 -2.08 -13.78
C GLY A 83 -17.74 -1.81 -15.28
N TYR A 84 -16.73 -2.14 -16.09
CA TYR A 84 -16.75 -1.88 -17.53
C TYR A 84 -17.07 -3.12 -18.39
N ASN A 85 -17.35 -4.28 -17.78
CA ASN A 85 -17.63 -5.54 -18.47
C ASN A 85 -16.60 -5.89 -19.56
N TYR A 86 -15.32 -5.65 -19.28
CA TYR A 86 -14.27 -5.89 -20.26
C TYR A 86 -14.12 -7.39 -20.51
N LEU A 87 -14.55 -7.86 -21.68
CA LEU A 87 -14.39 -9.27 -22.11
C LEU A 87 -12.91 -9.56 -22.36
N MET A 88 -12.26 -10.14 -21.36
CA MET A 88 -10.87 -10.59 -21.49
C MET A 88 -10.78 -11.96 -22.16
N SER A 89 -9.87 -12.08 -23.12
CA SER A 89 -9.41 -13.38 -23.61
C SER A 89 -8.62 -14.13 -22.51
N PRO A 90 -8.54 -15.48 -22.57
CA PRO A 90 -7.79 -16.28 -21.59
C PRO A 90 -6.32 -15.84 -21.41
N ASN A 91 -5.67 -15.42 -22.49
CA ASN A 91 -4.29 -14.92 -22.45
C ASN A 91 -4.18 -13.61 -21.66
N GLN A 92 -5.16 -12.71 -21.80
CA GLN A 92 -5.18 -11.44 -21.06
C GLN A 92 -5.43 -11.67 -19.56
N VAL A 93 -6.31 -12.63 -19.19
CA VAL A 93 -6.53 -13.02 -17.79
C VAL A 93 -5.24 -13.53 -17.15
N PHE A 94 -4.50 -14.38 -17.86
CA PHE A 94 -3.23 -14.92 -17.37
C PHE A 94 -2.17 -13.83 -17.16
N ILE A 95 -2.01 -12.92 -18.13
CA ILE A 95 -1.08 -11.78 -18.03
C ILE A 95 -1.46 -10.87 -16.86
N LEU A 96 -2.74 -10.55 -16.72
CA LEU A 96 -3.24 -9.72 -15.62
C LEU A 96 -3.00 -10.37 -14.25
N CYS A 97 -3.21 -11.68 -14.14
CA CYS A 97 -2.96 -12.41 -12.89
C CYS A 97 -1.48 -12.35 -12.50
N LYS A 98 -0.57 -12.54 -13.46
CA LYS A 98 0.87 -12.37 -13.25
C LYS A 98 1.23 -10.94 -12.85
N LEU A 99 0.67 -9.94 -13.54
CA LEU A 99 0.91 -8.54 -13.23
C LEU A 99 0.42 -8.20 -11.82
N ARG A 100 -0.77 -8.67 -11.45
CA ARG A 100 -1.33 -8.50 -10.10
C ARG A 100 -0.44 -9.11 -9.04
N TYR A 101 0.00 -10.35 -9.26
CA TYR A 101 0.92 -11.02 -8.34
C TYR A 101 2.23 -10.22 -8.19
N PHE A 102 2.81 -9.79 -9.31
CA PHE A 102 4.04 -9.00 -9.33
C PHE A 102 3.89 -7.68 -8.57
N VAL A 103 2.84 -6.90 -8.87
CA VAL A 103 2.60 -5.60 -8.22
C VAL A 103 2.41 -5.78 -6.72
N LEU A 104 1.51 -6.67 -6.29
CA LEU A 104 1.22 -6.88 -4.87
C LEU A 104 2.47 -7.34 -4.10
N HIS A 105 3.18 -8.36 -4.58
CA HIS A 105 4.38 -8.84 -3.90
C HIS A 105 5.51 -7.82 -3.87
N THR A 106 5.69 -7.06 -4.94
CA THR A 106 6.75 -6.05 -5.01
C THR A 106 6.51 -4.94 -3.99
N PHE A 107 5.30 -4.37 -3.95
CA PHE A 107 5.00 -3.28 -3.02
C PHE A 107 4.90 -3.74 -1.57
N ASP A 108 4.44 -4.97 -1.30
CA ASP A 108 4.53 -5.56 0.05
C ASP A 108 5.99 -5.71 0.50
N SER A 109 6.86 -6.21 -0.38
CA SER A 109 8.29 -6.38 -0.08
C SER A 109 9.00 -5.03 0.14
N ILE A 110 8.69 -4.03 -0.68
CA ILE A 110 9.17 -2.66 -0.51
C ILE A 110 8.72 -2.14 0.86
N SER A 111 7.43 -2.22 1.16
CA SER A 111 6.87 -1.74 2.42
C SER A 111 7.58 -2.35 3.63
N LEU A 112 7.75 -3.68 3.65
CA LEU A 112 8.42 -4.40 4.72
C LEU A 112 9.90 -4.00 4.83
N THR A 113 10.61 -3.93 3.71
CA THR A 113 12.03 -3.57 3.68
C THR A 113 12.26 -2.18 4.25
N TYR A 114 11.47 -1.20 3.82
CA TYR A 114 11.59 0.17 4.32
C TYR A 114 11.15 0.30 5.78
N PHE A 115 10.17 -0.49 6.23
CA PHE A 115 9.84 -0.56 7.65
C PHE A 115 11.01 -1.11 8.48
N CYS A 116 11.67 -2.18 8.03
CA CYS A 116 12.87 -2.72 8.67
C CYS A 116 14.03 -1.70 8.67
N MET A 117 14.26 -0.99 7.55
CA MET A 117 15.26 0.07 7.49
C MET A 117 14.95 1.19 8.49
N ALA A 118 13.69 1.58 8.66
CA ALA A 118 13.30 2.58 9.66
C ALA A 118 13.61 2.14 11.10
N ILE A 119 13.54 0.83 11.38
CA ILE A 119 13.91 0.26 12.68
C ILE A 119 15.43 0.28 12.84
N PHE A 120 16.19 -0.24 11.88
CA PHE A 120 17.66 -0.26 11.93
C PHE A 120 18.28 1.13 11.96
N ASP A 121 17.66 2.11 11.31
CA ASP A 121 18.10 3.51 11.37
C ASP A 121 17.91 4.13 12.77
N ARG A 122 16.96 3.59 13.54
CA ARG A 122 16.58 4.11 14.86
C ARG A 122 17.34 3.45 16.02
N TYR A 123 17.71 2.17 15.89
CA TYR A 123 18.35 1.36 16.94
C TYR A 123 19.79 1.02 16.56
#